data_AF-A0A260VZR7-F1
#
_entry.id   AF-A0A260VZR7-F1
#
_cell.length_a   1.000
_cell.length_b   1.000
_cell.length_c   1.000
_cell.angle_alpha   90.00
_cell.angle_beta   90.00
_cell.angle_gamma   90.00
#
_symmetry.space_group_name_H-M   'P 1'
#
loop_
_entity.id
_entity.type
_entity.pdbx_description
1 polymer ?
#
loop_
_entity_poly.entity_id
_entity_poly.type
_entity_poly.pdbx_seq_one_letter_code
_entity_poly.pdbx_strand_id
1 'polypeptide(L)'
;MVAFQTLDGLSTHLESRGATVEFPDEGVPLTDLTGSKVNEAAVLKNQPAVRKVTTFIAESVASVPIHLHRRISDNDRERVTDHALALALREPLPRMTSVRFWHDVMMDRLIHDRYCIVWAFDRDERLTLTRIPAKRTKFYGDGFGDVRRIRVAMPDGSTVKLEPSQCVYDVGYSVGSSPNGLSPIETLSDILDESREAVGYRRSVWQNGARIPQVVRRPATAPKWSKEARSRFMRGLEAYRRGGGKEGKWLLLEDDMEITGASASAFRPKDTLDLEGRKLTDIEVAAAYHVPPELVGSREGTYSNIDAFQKMLYGPVLGHHFARNEQAINAQLVPDVTDGDDPIYAEYAIEAKMRGSFLDQAKVGQTVVGRPTMTVNEWRARMNMSAVDGGDELIVPMNVTVGGQASPTDVPGRPADDE
;
A
#
# COMPACT_ATOMS: atom_id res chain seq x y z
N MET A 1 -13.91 44.62 8.68
CA MET A 1 -13.52 43.40 9.41
C MET A 1 -14.18 43.52 10.78
N VAL A 2 -15.18 42.69 11.07
CA VAL A 2 -15.90 42.75 12.34
C VAL A 2 -15.11 41.91 13.35
N ALA A 3 -14.75 42.50 14.49
CA ALA A 3 -14.06 41.80 15.58
C ALA A 3 -15.07 41.58 16.72
N PHE A 4 -15.18 40.35 17.20
CA PHE A 4 -16.06 39.99 18.30
C PHE A 4 -15.24 39.64 19.53
N GLN A 5 -15.62 40.16 20.69
CA GLN A 5 -14.90 39.94 21.95
C GLN A 5 -15.31 38.65 22.67
N THR A 6 -16.44 38.05 22.28
CA THR A 6 -16.97 36.82 22.89
C THR A 6 -17.55 35.90 21.80
N LEU A 7 -17.55 34.59 22.08
CA LEU A 7 -18.12 33.58 21.19
C LEU A 7 -19.62 33.75 20.99
N ASP A 8 -20.36 34.16 22.03
CA ASP A 8 -21.79 34.48 21.93
C ASP A 8 -22.04 35.62 20.92
N GLY A 9 -21.20 36.66 20.93
CA GLY A 9 -21.33 37.78 19.99
C GLY A 9 -21.11 37.36 18.53
N LEU A 10 -20.29 36.32 18.30
CA LEU A 10 -20.11 35.71 16.99
C LEU A 10 -21.32 34.82 16.61
N SER A 11 -21.85 34.03 17.54
CA SER A 11 -23.00 33.13 17.31
C SER A 11 -24.24 33.91 16.88
N THR A 12 -24.61 34.95 17.63
CA THR A 12 -25.76 35.80 17.30
C THR A 12 -25.58 36.51 15.95
N HIS A 13 -24.35 36.89 15.60
CA HIS A 13 -24.05 37.49 14.30
C HIS A 13 -24.26 36.49 13.15
N LEU A 14 -23.84 35.24 13.34
CA LEU A 14 -23.97 34.17 12.33
C LEU A 14 -25.43 33.71 12.15
N GLU A 15 -26.18 33.60 13.24
CA GLU A 15 -27.63 33.32 13.23
C GLU A 15 -28.41 34.40 12.47
N SER A 16 -28.08 35.68 12.68
CA SER A 16 -28.72 36.80 11.97
C SER A 16 -28.49 36.80 10.44
N ARG A 17 -27.51 36.03 9.96
CA ARG A 17 -27.17 35.87 8.54
C ARG A 17 -27.56 34.51 7.96
N GLY A 18 -28.26 33.67 8.73
CA GLY A 18 -28.63 32.32 8.30
C GLY A 18 -27.44 31.37 8.13
N ALA A 19 -26.29 31.69 8.71
CA ALA A 19 -25.11 30.83 8.72
C ALA A 19 -25.16 29.94 9.97
N THR A 20 -25.71 28.74 9.85
CA THR A 20 -25.66 27.74 10.92
C THR A 20 -24.25 27.17 11.02
N VAL A 21 -23.51 27.53 12.06
CA VAL A 21 -22.32 26.78 12.46
C VAL A 21 -22.81 25.66 13.36
N GLU A 22 -22.96 24.45 12.81
CA GLU A 22 -23.10 23.25 13.62
C GLU A 22 -21.84 23.14 14.47
N PHE A 23 -21.95 23.39 15.78
CA PHE A 23 -20.96 22.96 16.74
C PHE A 23 -21.19 21.46 16.98
N PRO A 24 -20.30 20.58 16.50
CA PRO A 24 -20.45 19.16 16.75
C PRO A 24 -19.98 18.92 18.18
N ASP A 25 -20.91 18.88 19.14
CA ASP A 25 -20.59 18.25 20.40
C ASP A 25 -21.80 17.51 21.00
N GLU A 26 -21.91 16.25 20.62
CA GLU A 26 -22.02 15.18 21.61
C GLU A 26 -20.72 14.39 21.57
N GLY A 27 -19.77 14.73 22.44
CA GLY A 27 -18.75 13.82 22.96
C GLY A 27 -17.89 13.11 21.93
N VAL A 28 -17.37 13.81 20.93
CA VAL A 28 -16.31 13.27 20.08
C VAL A 28 -15.04 14.10 20.34
N PRO A 29 -14.01 13.53 20.99
CA PRO A 29 -12.82 14.29 21.35
C PRO A 29 -12.18 14.93 20.12
N LEU A 30 -11.59 16.12 20.29
CA LEU A 30 -10.94 16.90 19.22
C LEU A 30 -9.91 16.06 18.43
N THR A 31 -9.39 15.00 19.04
CA THR A 31 -8.53 13.98 18.45
C THR A 31 -9.14 13.31 17.22
N ASP A 32 -10.47 13.17 17.10
CA ASP A 32 -11.15 12.47 16.01
C ASP A 32 -11.47 13.37 14.80
N LEU A 33 -11.28 14.68 14.93
CA LEU A 33 -11.16 15.61 13.80
C LEU A 33 -9.75 15.60 13.21
N THR A 34 -8.78 15.07 13.96
CA THR A 34 -7.37 14.91 13.60
C THR A 34 -6.91 13.45 13.66
N GLY A 35 -7.83 12.47 13.49
CA GLY A 35 -7.78 11.07 13.97
C GLY A 35 -6.46 10.30 13.98
N SER A 36 -5.49 10.64 13.14
CA SER A 36 -4.14 10.08 13.21
C SER A 36 -3.19 11.05 13.89
N LYS A 37 -2.49 10.61 14.95
CA LYS A 37 -1.31 11.35 15.49
C LYS A 37 -0.25 11.58 14.42
N VAL A 38 -0.28 10.78 13.36
CA VAL A 38 0.68 10.77 12.27
C VAL A 38 0.12 11.50 11.06
N ASN A 39 0.91 12.39 10.47
CA ASN A 39 0.58 12.93 9.16
C ASN A 39 0.99 11.93 8.07
N GLU A 40 0.06 11.09 7.63
CA GLU A 40 0.34 9.97 6.73
C GLU A 40 0.83 10.46 5.35
N ALA A 41 0.37 11.62 4.90
CA ALA A 41 0.87 12.24 3.67
C ALA A 41 2.35 12.65 3.81
N ALA A 42 2.76 13.14 4.99
CA ALA A 42 4.16 13.42 5.27
C ALA A 42 4.99 12.14 5.39
N VAL A 43 4.43 11.06 5.94
CA VAL A 43 5.07 9.74 5.99
C VAL A 43 5.31 9.24 4.57
N LEU A 44 4.29 9.18 3.70
CA LEU A 44 4.45 8.71 2.33
C LEU A 44 5.49 9.54 1.54
N LYS A 45 5.57 10.85 1.82
CA LYS A 45 6.54 11.75 1.18
C LYS A 45 7.97 11.52 1.67
N ASN A 46 8.17 11.29 2.96
CA ASN A 46 9.49 11.34 3.60
C ASN A 46 10.05 9.97 4.00
N GLN A 47 9.22 8.94 4.11
CA GLN A 47 9.61 7.59 4.54
C GLN A 47 9.63 6.63 3.32
N PRO A 48 10.81 6.36 2.74
CA PRO A 48 10.92 5.53 1.53
C PRO A 48 10.50 4.07 1.77
N ALA A 49 10.73 3.53 2.97
CA ALA A 49 10.32 2.17 3.35
C ALA A 49 8.81 1.96 3.15
N VAL A 50 7.99 2.85 3.74
CA VAL A 50 6.53 2.81 3.64
C VAL A 50 6.09 2.97 2.19
N ARG A 51 6.63 3.96 1.47
CA ARG A 51 6.26 4.18 0.06
C ARG A 51 6.61 2.98 -0.81
N LYS A 52 7.77 2.37 -0.61
CA LYS A 52 8.25 1.19 -1.35
C LYS A 52 7.31 0.01 -1.18
N VAL A 53 7.00 -0.36 0.07
CA VAL A 53 6.14 -1.52 0.38
C VAL A 53 4.70 -1.28 -0.07
N THR A 54 4.12 -0.13 0.25
CA THR A 54 2.72 0.17 -0.11
C THR A 54 2.52 0.26 -1.63
N THR A 55 3.43 0.91 -2.34
CA THR A 55 3.37 1.00 -3.82
C THR A 55 3.55 -0.38 -4.46
N PHE A 56 4.48 -1.20 -3.95
CA PHE A 56 4.67 -2.57 -4.45
C PHE A 56 3.39 -3.41 -4.36
N ILE A 57 2.69 -3.38 -3.22
CA ILE A 57 1.42 -4.07 -3.03
C ILE A 57 0.36 -3.50 -3.98
N ALA A 58 0.19 -2.17 -4.00
CA ALA A 58 -0.83 -1.51 -4.79
C ALA A 58 -0.66 -1.76 -6.29
N GLU A 59 0.56 -1.66 -6.82
CA GLU A 59 0.87 -1.95 -8.22
C GLU A 59 0.67 -3.44 -8.55
N SER A 60 1.10 -4.34 -7.68
CA SER A 60 0.95 -5.79 -7.90
C SER A 60 -0.52 -6.18 -7.97
N VAL A 61 -1.34 -5.69 -7.02
CA VAL A 61 -2.79 -5.95 -6.99
C VAL A 61 -3.48 -5.31 -8.20
N ALA A 62 -3.19 -4.04 -8.50
CA ALA A 62 -3.81 -3.33 -9.61
C ALA A 62 -3.42 -3.88 -10.99
N SER A 63 -2.30 -4.59 -11.10
CA SER A 63 -1.87 -5.25 -12.33
C SER A 63 -2.71 -6.50 -12.69
N VAL A 64 -3.55 -6.97 -11.77
CA VAL A 64 -4.47 -8.09 -11.99
C VAL A 64 -5.83 -7.53 -12.39
N PRO A 65 -6.34 -7.86 -13.58
CA PRO A 65 -7.64 -7.35 -13.99
C PRO A 65 -8.77 -8.07 -13.25
N ILE A 66 -9.85 -7.34 -13.02
CA ILE A 66 -11.11 -7.89 -12.51
C ILE A 66 -11.98 -8.23 -13.73
N HIS A 67 -12.55 -9.42 -13.73
CA HIS A 67 -13.43 -9.92 -14.77
C HIS A 67 -14.79 -10.22 -14.17
N LEU A 68 -15.82 -10.00 -14.99
CA LEU A 68 -17.18 -10.33 -14.64
C LEU A 68 -17.48 -11.71 -15.22
N HIS A 69 -18.04 -12.58 -14.39
CA HIS A 69 -18.42 -13.93 -14.75
C HIS A 69 -19.89 -14.16 -14.45
N ARG A 70 -20.56 -14.93 -15.30
CA ARG A 70 -21.90 -15.46 -15.06
C ARG A 70 -21.77 -16.94 -14.73
N ARG A 71 -22.33 -17.36 -13.60
CA ARG A 71 -22.37 -18.77 -13.22
C ARG A 71 -23.47 -19.47 -14.01
N ILE A 72 -23.10 -20.46 -14.81
CA ILE A 72 -24.03 -21.29 -15.59
C ILE A 72 -24.38 -22.56 -14.81
N SER A 73 -23.36 -23.18 -14.20
CA SER A 73 -23.51 -24.34 -13.32
C SER A 73 -22.42 -24.33 -12.25
N ASP A 74 -22.38 -25.34 -11.37
CA ASP A 74 -21.35 -25.43 -10.33
C ASP A 74 -19.93 -25.45 -10.88
N ASN A 75 -19.74 -26.03 -12.08
CA ASN A 75 -18.44 -26.20 -12.73
C ASN A 75 -18.28 -25.37 -14.02
N ASP A 76 -19.27 -24.54 -14.37
CA ASP A 76 -19.23 -23.75 -15.61
C ASP A 76 -19.53 -22.28 -15.35
N ARG A 77 -18.67 -21.43 -15.93
CA ARG A 77 -18.76 -19.98 -15.85
C ARG A 77 -18.43 -19.36 -17.20
N GLU A 78 -19.24 -18.39 -17.61
CA GLU A 78 -19.01 -17.61 -18.80
C GLU A 78 -18.47 -16.22 -18.44
N ARG A 79 -17.50 -15.73 -19.21
CA ARG A 79 -17.00 -14.36 -19.04
C ARG A 79 -17.96 -13.37 -19.69
N VAL A 80 -18.47 -12.44 -18.90
CA VAL A 80 -19.35 -11.36 -19.37
C VAL A 80 -18.50 -10.13 -19.71
N THR A 81 -18.74 -9.51 -20.87
CA THR A 81 -17.88 -8.41 -21.36
C THR A 81 -18.62 -7.14 -21.73
N ASP A 82 -19.92 -7.27 -21.90
CA ASP A 82 -20.91 -6.35 -22.46
C ASP A 82 -21.80 -5.70 -21.37
N HIS A 83 -21.80 -6.26 -20.15
CA HIS A 83 -22.50 -5.69 -19.01
C HIS A 83 -21.88 -4.35 -18.55
N ALA A 84 -22.72 -3.41 -18.06
CA ALA A 84 -22.28 -2.09 -17.60
C ALA A 84 -21.16 -2.18 -16.53
N LEU A 85 -21.30 -3.12 -15.59
CA LEU A 85 -20.26 -3.41 -14.59
C LEU A 85 -18.94 -3.92 -15.22
N ALA A 86 -18.99 -4.78 -16.23
CA ALA A 86 -17.77 -5.27 -16.89
C ALA A 86 -17.01 -4.13 -17.59
N LEU A 87 -17.74 -3.17 -18.17
CA LEU A 87 -17.17 -1.97 -18.76
C LEU A 87 -16.60 -1.03 -17.69
N ALA A 88 -17.33 -0.80 -16.59
CA ALA A 88 -16.88 0.02 -15.47
C ALA A 88 -15.63 -0.54 -14.77
N LEU A 89 -15.51 -1.86 -14.63
CA LEU A 89 -14.31 -2.49 -14.05
C LEU A 89 -13.08 -2.34 -14.97
N ARG A 90 -13.29 -2.24 -16.29
CA ARG A 90 -12.23 -2.05 -17.30
C ARG A 90 -11.82 -0.58 -17.45
N GLU A 91 -12.79 0.32 -17.45
CA GLU A 91 -12.61 1.77 -17.56
C GLU A 91 -13.54 2.47 -16.55
N PRO A 92 -13.11 2.59 -15.28
CA PRO A 92 -13.90 3.16 -14.16
C PRO A 92 -14.46 4.56 -14.42
N LEU A 93 -13.65 5.39 -15.08
CA LEU A 93 -13.99 6.74 -15.50
C LEU A 93 -13.47 6.95 -16.92
N PRO A 94 -14.10 7.83 -17.72
CA PRO A 94 -13.61 8.15 -19.05
C PRO A 94 -12.12 8.54 -19.03
N ARG A 95 -11.30 7.86 -19.84
CA ARG A 95 -9.85 8.05 -19.95
C ARG A 95 -9.04 7.67 -18.71
N MET A 96 -9.64 7.03 -17.71
CA MET A 96 -8.95 6.46 -16.56
C MET A 96 -8.69 4.98 -16.79
N THR A 97 -7.43 4.55 -16.70
CA THR A 97 -7.10 3.13 -16.79
C THR A 97 -7.48 2.40 -15.50
N SER A 98 -7.97 1.16 -15.62
CA SER A 98 -8.31 0.32 -14.46
C SER A 98 -7.13 0.16 -13.50
N VAL A 99 -5.93 -0.07 -14.01
CA VAL A 99 -4.71 -0.20 -13.20
C VAL A 99 -4.48 1.06 -12.35
N ARG A 100 -4.65 2.26 -12.92
CA ARG A 100 -4.45 3.49 -12.15
C ARG A 100 -5.52 3.66 -11.07
N PHE A 101 -6.77 3.36 -11.40
CA PHE A 101 -7.88 3.44 -10.46
C PHE A 101 -7.69 2.49 -9.27
N TRP A 102 -7.47 1.21 -9.52
CA TRP A 102 -7.29 0.20 -8.48
C TRP A 102 -6.02 0.41 -7.67
N HIS A 103 -4.95 0.93 -8.30
CA HIS A 103 -3.75 1.36 -7.58
C HIS A 103 -4.10 2.41 -6.52
N ASP A 104 -4.84 3.46 -6.89
CA ASP A 104 -5.16 4.55 -5.98
C ASP A 104 -6.14 4.12 -4.87
N VAL A 105 -7.08 3.21 -5.17
CA VAL A 105 -7.96 2.59 -4.17
C VAL A 105 -7.14 1.76 -3.17
N MET A 106 -6.20 0.96 -3.66
CA MET A 106 -5.31 0.17 -2.81
C MET A 106 -4.40 1.05 -1.96
N MET A 107 -3.90 2.16 -2.49
CA MET A 107 -3.11 3.11 -1.71
C MET A 107 -3.92 3.73 -0.58
N ASP A 108 -5.18 4.12 -0.81
CA ASP A 108 -6.07 4.60 0.26
C ASP A 108 -6.21 3.58 1.37
N ARG A 109 -6.46 2.31 1.01
CA ARG A 109 -6.56 1.22 1.96
C ARG A 109 -5.27 1.00 2.77
N LEU A 110 -4.12 0.95 2.11
CA LEU A 110 -2.84 0.64 2.77
C LEU A 110 -2.37 1.78 3.69
N ILE A 111 -2.76 3.02 3.39
CA ILE A 111 -2.36 4.20 4.17
C ILE A 111 -3.36 4.49 5.29
N HIS A 112 -4.66 4.36 5.02
CA HIS A 112 -5.71 4.82 5.94
C HIS A 112 -6.60 3.69 6.49
N ASP A 113 -6.29 2.43 6.15
CA ASP A 113 -7.10 1.25 6.49
C ASP A 113 -8.56 1.32 6.01
N ARG A 114 -8.80 2.12 4.96
CA ARG A 114 -10.14 2.31 4.39
C ARG A 114 -10.09 2.85 2.98
N TYR A 115 -11.14 2.59 2.21
CA TYR A 115 -11.38 3.25 0.93
C TYR A 115 -12.87 3.48 0.70
N CYS A 116 -13.19 4.35 -0.26
CA CYS A 116 -14.56 4.62 -0.69
C CYS A 116 -14.58 4.86 -2.21
N ILE A 117 -15.44 4.13 -2.90
CA ILE A 117 -15.74 4.27 -4.32
C ILE A 117 -17.21 4.62 -4.42
N VAL A 118 -17.53 5.79 -5.00
CA VAL A 118 -18.90 6.15 -5.33
C VAL A 118 -19.21 5.60 -6.70
N TRP A 119 -20.33 4.90 -6.85
CA TRP A 119 -20.80 4.42 -8.14
C TRP A 119 -22.05 5.20 -8.56
N ALA A 120 -22.16 5.48 -9.86
CA ALA A 120 -23.30 6.19 -10.42
C ALA A 120 -23.41 5.93 -11.92
N PHE A 121 -24.61 6.02 -12.45
CA PHE A 121 -24.85 6.13 -13.89
C PHE A 121 -24.68 7.60 -14.31
N ASP A 122 -23.90 7.84 -15.36
CA ASP A 122 -23.76 9.17 -15.95
C ASP A 122 -24.95 9.53 -16.87
N ARG A 123 -24.85 10.65 -17.59
CA ARG A 123 -25.92 11.11 -18.49
C ARG A 123 -26.12 10.21 -19.71
N ASP A 124 -25.13 9.42 -20.06
CA ASP A 124 -25.14 8.50 -21.19
C ASP A 124 -25.45 7.06 -20.73
N GLU A 125 -26.02 6.91 -19.53
CA GLU A 125 -26.35 5.62 -18.89
C GLU A 125 -25.13 4.70 -18.69
N ARG A 126 -23.93 5.26 -18.67
CA ARG A 126 -22.71 4.51 -18.38
C ARG A 126 -22.50 4.44 -16.88
N LEU A 127 -22.30 3.23 -16.36
CA LEU A 127 -21.86 3.03 -14.99
C LEU A 127 -20.43 3.55 -14.80
N THR A 128 -20.24 4.41 -13.81
CA THR A 128 -18.96 5.01 -13.45
C THR A 128 -18.60 4.68 -12.01
N LEU A 129 -17.30 4.53 -11.75
CA LEU A 129 -16.74 4.27 -10.43
C LEU A 129 -15.76 5.40 -10.10
N THR A 130 -16.09 6.21 -9.09
CA THR A 130 -15.30 7.35 -8.67
C THR A 130 -14.67 7.09 -7.31
N ARG A 131 -13.35 6.97 -7.27
CA ARG A 131 -12.60 6.93 -6.01
C ARG A 131 -12.72 8.29 -5.31
N ILE A 132 -13.14 8.28 -4.06
CA ILE A 132 -13.05 9.43 -3.17
C ILE A 132 -11.83 9.23 -2.26
N PRO A 133 -10.84 10.15 -2.27
CA PRO A 133 -9.67 10.01 -1.42
C PRO A 133 -10.05 9.81 0.05
N ALA A 134 -9.48 8.80 0.71
CA ALA A 134 -9.85 8.43 2.08
C ALA A 134 -9.79 9.60 3.08
N LYS A 135 -8.85 10.54 2.93
CA LYS A 135 -8.76 11.76 3.75
C LYS A 135 -10.00 12.67 3.66
N ARG A 136 -10.74 12.61 2.56
CA ARG A 136 -11.98 13.37 2.34
C ARG A 136 -13.22 12.61 2.82
N THR A 137 -13.08 11.34 3.18
CA THR A 137 -14.21 10.47 3.56
C THR A 137 -14.22 10.25 5.08
N LYS A 138 -15.40 10.36 5.68
CA LYS A 138 -15.65 9.95 7.07
C LYS A 138 -16.88 9.07 7.12
N PHE A 139 -16.72 7.88 7.68
CA PHE A 139 -17.79 6.94 7.92
C PHE A 139 -18.41 7.21 9.30
N TYR A 140 -19.71 7.01 9.40
CA TYR A 140 -20.47 7.08 10.64
C TYR A 140 -21.22 5.77 10.77
N GLY A 141 -20.94 5.06 11.86
CA GLY A 141 -21.55 3.78 12.18
C GLY A 141 -22.61 3.94 13.26
N ASP A 142 -23.42 2.92 13.43
CA ASP A 142 -24.23 2.76 14.63
C ASP A 142 -23.44 2.05 15.76
N GLY A 143 -24.06 1.88 16.91
CA GLY A 143 -23.46 1.18 18.05
C GLY A 143 -23.25 -0.33 17.84
N PHE A 144 -23.74 -0.88 16.72
CA PHE A 144 -23.58 -2.29 16.34
C PHE A 144 -22.44 -2.50 15.34
N GLY A 145 -21.82 -1.42 14.86
CA GLY A 145 -20.69 -1.48 13.93
C GLY A 145 -21.09 -1.33 12.46
N ASP A 146 -22.37 -1.15 12.15
CA ASP A 146 -22.83 -0.95 10.78
C ASP A 146 -22.62 0.50 10.35
N VAL A 147 -22.01 0.72 9.18
CA VAL A 147 -21.91 2.06 8.58
C VAL A 147 -23.29 2.51 8.12
N ARG A 148 -23.80 3.60 8.71
CA ARG A 148 -25.10 4.19 8.39
C ARG A 148 -25.03 5.39 7.46
N ARG A 149 -23.91 6.10 7.46
CA ARG A 149 -23.76 7.33 6.68
C ARG A 149 -22.31 7.58 6.33
N ILE A 150 -22.10 8.07 5.11
CA ILE A 150 -20.78 8.45 4.61
C ILE A 150 -20.80 9.96 4.37
N ARG A 151 -19.80 10.67 4.88
CA ARG A 151 -19.61 12.11 4.62
C ARG A 151 -18.37 12.31 3.77
N VAL A 152 -18.53 13.05 2.68
CA VAL A 152 -17.45 13.43 1.78
C VAL A 152 -17.24 14.94 1.84
N ALA A 153 -16.04 15.38 2.20
CA ALA A 153 -15.65 16.77 2.11
C ALA A 153 -15.32 17.13 0.65
N MET A 154 -15.84 18.24 0.14
CA MET A 154 -15.59 18.75 -1.19
C MET A 154 -14.47 19.80 -1.21
N PRO A 155 -13.80 20.04 -2.36
CA PRO A 155 -12.70 21.00 -2.44
C PRO A 155 -13.12 22.45 -2.16
N ASP A 156 -14.40 22.77 -2.35
CA ASP A 156 -15.01 24.08 -2.05
C ASP A 156 -15.34 24.26 -0.56
N GLY A 157 -15.03 23.27 0.29
CA GLY A 157 -15.32 23.28 1.72
C GLY A 157 -16.72 22.79 2.09
N SER A 158 -17.58 22.50 1.11
CA SER A 158 -18.88 21.90 1.37
C SER A 158 -18.74 20.42 1.76
N THR A 159 -19.81 19.83 2.30
CA THR A 159 -19.85 18.40 2.58
C THR A 159 -21.06 17.76 1.94
N VAL A 160 -20.86 16.58 1.34
CA VAL A 160 -21.92 15.76 0.77
C VAL A 160 -22.14 14.56 1.69
N LYS A 161 -23.40 14.26 1.98
CA LYS A 161 -23.82 13.05 2.69
C LYS A 161 -24.21 12.01 1.63
N LEU A 162 -23.66 10.81 1.77
CA LEU A 162 -23.94 9.66 0.90
C LEU A 162 -24.49 8.53 1.77
N GLU A 163 -25.45 7.81 1.21
CA GLU A 163 -25.92 6.56 1.78
C GLU A 163 -24.91 5.43 1.48
N PRO A 164 -24.77 4.43 2.37
CA PRO A 164 -23.89 3.29 2.15
C PRO A 164 -24.12 2.59 0.82
N SER A 165 -25.37 2.46 0.37
CA SER A 165 -25.73 1.83 -0.92
C SER A 165 -25.18 2.58 -2.14
N GLN A 166 -24.83 3.88 -2.02
CA GLN A 166 -24.24 4.63 -3.13
C GLN A 166 -22.74 4.40 -3.27
N CYS A 167 -22.15 3.57 -2.40
CA CYS A 167 -20.71 3.42 -2.27
C CYS A 167 -20.32 1.95 -2.18
N VAL A 168 -19.16 1.63 -2.77
CA VAL A 168 -18.38 0.46 -2.39
C VAL A 168 -17.30 0.94 -1.43
N TYR A 169 -17.31 0.41 -0.22
CA TYR A 169 -16.35 0.78 0.81
C TYR A 169 -15.87 -0.44 1.58
N ASP A 170 -14.72 -0.25 2.21
CA ASP A 170 -14.13 -1.22 3.10
C ASP A 170 -13.39 -0.45 4.17
N VAL A 171 -13.58 -0.87 5.41
CA VAL A 171 -12.98 -0.25 6.59
C VAL A 171 -12.34 -1.38 7.38
N GLY A 172 -11.07 -1.23 7.74
CA GLY A 172 -10.40 -2.21 8.57
C GLY A 172 -10.69 -2.04 10.05
N TYR A 173 -9.91 -2.75 10.86
CA TYR A 173 -10.17 -2.86 12.28
C TYR A 173 -9.76 -1.58 13.01
N SER A 174 -10.62 -1.09 13.89
CA SER A 174 -10.32 0.05 14.76
C SER A 174 -10.47 -0.34 16.23
N VAL A 175 -9.62 0.25 17.08
CA VAL A 175 -9.73 0.08 18.52
C VAL A 175 -10.74 1.12 19.04
N GLY A 176 -11.95 0.68 19.37
CA GLY A 176 -13.06 1.51 19.84
C GLY A 176 -14.28 1.47 18.91
N SER A 177 -15.26 2.36 19.12
CA SER A 177 -16.47 2.44 18.30
C SER A 177 -16.31 3.27 17.01
N SER A 178 -15.07 3.48 16.53
CA SER A 178 -14.80 4.32 15.36
C SER A 178 -14.97 3.54 14.06
N PRO A 179 -15.93 3.87 13.19
CA PRO A 179 -16.16 3.19 11.91
C PRO A 179 -15.13 3.59 10.82
N ASN A 180 -13.93 4.03 11.19
CA ASN A 180 -12.96 4.65 10.26
C ASN A 180 -11.61 3.91 10.17
N GLY A 181 -11.51 2.68 10.67
CA GLY A 181 -10.29 1.88 10.63
C GLY A 181 -9.15 2.47 11.48
N LEU A 182 -8.06 1.73 11.59
CA LEU A 182 -6.83 2.20 12.23
C LEU A 182 -5.67 2.06 11.23
N SER A 183 -5.05 3.19 10.89
CA SER A 183 -3.95 3.18 9.91
C SER A 183 -2.80 2.29 10.40
N PRO A 184 -2.27 1.37 9.56
CA PRO A 184 -1.08 0.59 9.90
C PRO A 184 0.14 1.48 10.18
N ILE A 185 0.17 2.69 9.63
CA ILE A 185 1.25 3.67 9.81
C ILE A 185 1.28 4.19 11.26
N GLU A 186 0.15 4.22 11.95
CA GLU A 186 0.11 4.65 13.35
C GLU A 186 0.91 3.71 14.26
N THR A 187 0.79 2.40 14.03
CA THR A 187 1.56 1.38 14.76
C THR A 187 3.06 1.50 14.47
N LEU A 188 3.43 1.97 13.28
CA LEU A 188 4.82 2.17 12.87
C LEU A 188 5.40 3.52 13.29
N SER A 189 4.60 4.41 13.89
CA SER A 189 4.97 5.81 14.12
C SER A 189 6.29 5.99 14.87
N ASP A 190 6.47 5.31 16.00
CA ASP A 190 7.68 5.41 16.81
C ASP A 190 8.94 4.96 16.04
N ILE A 191 8.86 3.87 15.29
CA ILE A 191 9.94 3.34 14.44
C ILE A 191 10.29 4.34 13.32
N LEU A 192 9.26 4.90 12.69
CA LEU A 192 9.44 5.86 11.59
C LEU A 192 10.02 7.19 12.11
N ASP A 193 9.62 7.61 13.31
CA ASP A 193 10.13 8.81 13.96
C ASP A 193 11.59 8.61 14.41
N GLU A 194 11.94 7.44 14.97
CA GLU A 194 13.34 7.09 15.24
C GLU A 194 14.20 7.18 13.96
N SER A 195 13.73 6.57 12.87
CA SER A 195 14.42 6.60 11.58
C SER A 195 14.60 8.04 11.07
N ARG A 196 13.58 8.88 11.24
CA ARG A 196 13.61 10.30 10.87
C ARG A 196 14.63 11.08 11.71
N GLU A 197 14.64 10.89 13.02
CA GLU A 197 15.59 11.56 13.92
C GLU A 197 17.02 11.10 13.65
N ALA A 198 17.23 9.81 13.34
CA ALA A 198 18.53 9.30 12.93
C ALA A 198 19.01 9.97 11.62
N VAL A 199 18.13 10.15 10.63
CA VAL A 199 18.43 10.92 9.40
C VAL A 199 18.76 12.38 9.74
N GLY A 200 17.99 13.01 10.64
CA GLY A 200 18.19 14.39 11.09
C GLY A 200 19.54 14.60 11.77
N TYR A 201 19.87 13.73 12.73
CA TYR A 201 21.16 13.69 13.41
C TYR A 201 22.30 13.55 12.41
N ARG A 202 22.21 12.59 11.48
CA ARG A 202 23.23 12.42 10.42
C ARG A 202 23.37 13.67 9.58
N ARG A 203 22.26 14.26 9.12
CA ARG A 203 22.29 15.50 8.33
C ARG A 203 23.01 16.61 9.09
N SER A 204 22.77 16.74 10.39
CA SER A 204 23.47 17.71 11.25
C SER A 204 24.97 17.42 11.34
N VAL A 205 25.36 16.17 11.57
CA VAL A 205 26.78 15.75 11.62
C VAL A 205 27.48 16.05 10.29
N TRP A 206 26.87 15.71 9.15
CA TRP A 206 27.40 15.99 7.81
C TRP A 206 27.47 17.49 7.51
N GLN A 207 26.46 18.27 7.92
CA GLN A 207 26.49 19.73 7.80
C GLN A 207 27.62 20.36 8.62
N ASN A 208 27.97 19.76 9.76
CA ASN A 208 29.06 20.22 10.61
C ASN A 208 30.42 19.59 10.27
N GLY A 209 30.59 19.03 9.06
CA GLY A 209 31.86 18.49 8.58
C GLY A 209 32.30 17.20 9.26
N ALA A 210 31.34 16.36 9.67
CA ALA A 210 31.56 15.13 10.43
C ALA A 210 32.30 15.36 11.77
N ARG A 211 32.18 16.59 12.32
CA ARG A 211 32.76 16.94 13.63
C ARG A 211 31.71 16.78 14.72
N ILE A 212 32.10 16.11 15.79
CA ILE A 212 31.31 15.98 17.02
C ILE A 212 31.45 17.28 17.83
N PRO A 213 30.48 17.67 18.68
CA PRO A 213 30.67 18.76 19.62
C PRO A 213 31.98 18.59 20.39
N GLN A 214 32.90 19.52 20.22
CA GLN A 214 34.18 19.55 20.93
C GLN A 214 34.13 20.60 22.03
N VAL A 215 34.78 20.31 23.16
CA VAL A 215 34.93 21.28 24.24
C VAL A 215 36.31 21.91 24.08
N VAL A 216 36.35 23.23 23.86
CA VAL A 216 37.61 23.98 23.98
C VAL A 216 37.81 24.26 25.46
N ARG A 217 38.79 23.61 26.08
CA ARG A 217 39.20 23.82 27.46
C ARG A 217 40.21 24.95 27.50
N ARG A 218 39.90 25.96 28.31
CA ARG A 218 40.82 27.08 28.58
C ARG A 218 41.46 26.91 29.96
N PRO A 219 42.80 27.11 30.10
CA PRO A 219 43.47 27.05 31.39
C PRO A 219 42.94 28.10 32.37
N ALA A 220 42.92 27.76 33.66
CA ALA A 220 42.49 28.69 34.72
C ALA A 220 43.48 29.86 34.90
N THR A 221 44.73 29.68 34.49
CA THR A 221 45.81 30.68 34.52
C THR A 221 45.69 31.72 33.40
N ALA A 222 44.83 31.49 32.41
CA ALA A 222 44.75 32.36 31.24
C ALA A 222 44.00 33.69 31.55
N PRO A 223 44.41 34.84 30.98
CA PRO A 223 43.84 36.16 31.31
C PRO A 223 42.31 36.25 31.15
N LYS A 224 41.60 37.09 31.91
CA LYS A 224 40.14 37.24 31.71
C LYS A 224 39.83 37.82 30.34
N TRP A 225 38.91 37.21 29.59
CA TRP A 225 38.44 37.75 28.32
C TRP A 225 37.64 39.04 28.53
N SER A 226 37.86 40.02 27.65
CA SER A 226 36.86 41.06 27.39
C SER A 226 35.68 40.47 26.62
N LYS A 227 34.54 41.18 26.60
CA LYS A 227 33.36 40.75 25.83
C LYS A 227 33.68 40.65 24.33
N GLU A 228 34.50 41.55 23.82
CA GLU A 228 34.93 41.64 22.43
C GLU A 228 35.82 40.46 22.05
N ALA A 229 36.78 40.12 22.93
CA ALA A 229 37.68 38.98 22.74
C ALA A 229 36.91 37.65 22.69
N ARG A 230 35.98 37.45 23.63
CA ARG A 230 35.10 36.28 23.65
C ARG A 230 34.26 36.17 22.38
N SER A 231 33.66 37.29 21.97
CA SER A 231 32.80 37.33 20.78
C SER A 231 33.59 37.07 19.50
N ARG A 232 34.81 37.60 19.38
CA ARG A 232 35.74 37.33 18.27
C ARG A 232 36.11 35.85 18.21
N PHE A 233 36.43 35.25 19.35
CA PHE A 233 36.77 33.83 19.43
C PHE A 233 35.59 32.93 19.00
N MET A 234 34.38 33.20 19.51
CA MET A 234 33.17 32.45 19.12
C MET A 234 32.89 32.54 17.61
N ARG A 235 32.95 33.73 17.02
CA ARG A 235 32.84 33.90 15.55
C ARG A 235 33.95 33.18 14.80
N GLY A 236 35.16 33.21 15.34
CA GLY A 236 36.31 32.50 14.80
C GLY A 236 36.08 31.00 14.75
N LEU A 237 35.51 30.41 15.80
CA LEU A 237 35.17 29.00 15.89
C LEU A 237 33.99 28.63 14.97
N GLU A 238 32.97 29.48 14.88
CA GLU A 238 31.83 29.31 13.96
C GLU A 238 32.26 29.31 12.49
N ALA A 239 33.28 30.10 12.12
CA ALA A 239 33.82 30.15 10.76
C ALA A 239 34.42 28.81 10.28
N TYR A 240 34.70 27.87 11.18
CA TYR A 240 35.16 26.52 10.84
C TYR A 240 34.00 25.55 10.54
N ARG A 241 32.73 25.95 10.75
CA ARG A 241 31.56 25.20 10.28
C ARG A 241 31.36 25.40 8.78
N ARG A 242 30.60 24.51 8.15
CA ARG A 242 30.24 24.62 6.73
C ARG A 242 29.50 25.93 6.44
N GLY A 243 29.92 26.62 5.39
CA GLY A 243 29.49 27.98 5.03
C GLY A 243 30.27 29.12 5.72
N GLY A 244 31.24 28.81 6.58
CA GLY A 244 31.98 29.78 7.40
C GLY A 244 33.28 30.31 6.78
N GLY A 245 33.76 29.73 5.67
CA GLY A 245 34.96 30.18 4.94
C GLY A 245 36.31 29.72 5.51
N LYS A 246 36.31 28.99 6.62
CA LYS A 246 37.49 28.33 7.21
C LYS A 246 37.34 26.82 7.36
N GLU A 247 36.41 26.21 6.63
CA GLU A 247 36.22 24.76 6.58
C GLU A 247 37.52 24.06 6.16
N GLY A 248 37.85 22.95 6.83
CA GLY A 248 39.04 22.16 6.50
C GLY A 248 40.39 22.85 6.76
N LYS A 249 40.41 24.11 7.22
CA LYS A 249 41.64 24.81 7.60
C LYS A 249 42.08 24.41 9.02
N TRP A 250 43.36 24.63 9.30
CA TRP A 250 43.94 24.45 10.64
C TRP A 250 43.27 25.39 11.63
N LEU A 251 42.83 24.84 12.76
CA LEU A 251 42.27 25.60 13.88
C LEU A 251 43.43 26.11 14.73
N LEU A 252 43.61 27.43 14.77
CA LEU A 252 44.58 28.07 15.65
C LEU A 252 43.96 28.27 17.03
N LEU A 253 44.62 27.74 18.06
CA LEU A 253 44.26 27.93 19.46
C LEU A 253 45.32 28.82 20.13
N GLU A 254 44.87 29.77 20.94
CA GLU A 254 45.69 30.71 21.70
C GLU A 254 45.68 30.34 23.19
N ASP A 255 46.51 30.99 24.03
CA ASP A 255 46.48 30.85 25.49
C ASP A 255 46.58 29.41 26.04
N ASP A 256 47.31 28.52 25.37
CA ASP A 256 47.43 27.10 25.77
C ASP A 256 46.05 26.40 25.87
N MET A 257 45.10 26.83 25.03
CA MET A 257 43.79 26.19 24.93
C MET A 257 43.91 24.81 24.30
N GLU A 258 43.25 23.85 24.92
CA GLU A 258 43.20 22.47 24.45
C GLU A 258 41.80 22.14 23.96
N ILE A 259 41.70 21.34 22.89
CA ILE A 259 40.43 20.74 22.51
C ILE A 259 40.32 19.40 23.22
N THR A 260 39.48 19.36 24.24
CA THR A 260 39.07 18.13 24.91
C THR A 260 37.81 17.61 24.24
N GLY A 261 37.92 16.51 23.53
CA GLY A 261 36.80 15.76 22.99
C GLY A 261 37.24 14.32 22.83
N ALA A 262 36.42 13.38 23.28
CA ALA A 262 36.69 11.96 23.16
C ALA A 262 36.91 11.62 21.68
N SER A 263 38.18 11.54 21.28
CA SER A 263 38.70 11.03 20.02
C SER A 263 38.12 11.65 18.73
N ALA A 264 39.02 12.14 17.88
CA ALA A 264 38.80 12.43 16.45
C ALA A 264 38.34 11.20 15.61
N SER A 265 37.82 10.14 16.25
CA SER A 265 37.41 8.87 15.65
C SER A 265 35.92 8.54 15.84
N ALA A 266 35.13 9.33 16.57
CA ALA A 266 33.83 8.86 17.06
C ALA A 266 32.65 8.91 16.05
N PHE A 267 32.87 9.34 14.80
CA PHE A 267 31.93 9.10 13.70
C PHE A 267 32.64 8.37 12.56
N ARG A 268 32.90 7.07 12.76
CA ARG A 268 33.08 6.18 11.61
C ARG A 268 31.69 5.69 11.24
N PRO A 269 31.21 5.87 10.00
CA PRO A 269 29.93 5.30 9.56
C PRO A 269 29.78 3.79 9.83
N LYS A 270 30.92 3.08 9.95
CA LYS A 270 30.99 1.66 10.35
C LYS A 270 30.62 1.40 11.81
N ASP A 271 30.86 2.36 12.72
CA ASP A 271 30.60 2.21 14.16
C ASP A 271 29.15 2.53 14.52
N THR A 272 28.39 3.18 13.63
CA THR A 272 26.98 3.59 13.87
C THR A 272 25.95 2.56 13.36
N LEU A 273 26.37 1.45 12.73
CA LEU A 273 25.47 0.41 12.18
C LEU A 273 24.26 0.98 11.37
N ASP A 274 24.41 2.15 10.73
CA ASP A 274 23.30 2.89 10.09
C ASP A 274 22.64 2.08 8.97
N LEU A 275 23.47 1.38 8.19
CA LEU A 275 22.97 0.51 7.11
C LEU A 275 22.11 -0.62 7.66
N GLU A 276 22.43 -1.14 8.84
CA GLU A 276 21.64 -2.17 9.51
C GLU A 276 20.34 -1.58 10.06
N GLY A 277 20.39 -0.39 10.67
CA GLY A 277 19.20 0.32 11.15
C GLY A 277 18.20 0.59 10.02
N ARG A 278 18.66 1.07 8.86
CA ARG A 278 17.77 1.29 7.70
C ARG A 278 17.19 0.00 7.15
N LYS A 279 17.99 -1.07 7.09
CA LYS A 279 17.51 -2.40 6.69
C LYS A 279 16.48 -2.93 7.68
N LEU A 280 16.68 -2.71 8.98
CA LEU A 280 15.73 -3.11 10.01
C LEU A 280 14.40 -2.36 9.87
N THR A 281 14.43 -1.03 9.69
CA THR A 281 13.20 -0.26 9.40
C THR A 281 12.48 -0.78 8.16
N ASP A 282 13.21 -1.07 7.08
CA ASP A 282 12.63 -1.64 5.86
C ASP A 282 11.99 -3.02 6.12
N ILE A 283 12.60 -3.87 6.95
CA ILE A 283 12.08 -5.19 7.33
C ILE A 283 10.84 -5.05 8.22
N GLU A 284 10.86 -4.17 9.21
CA GLU A 284 9.73 -3.93 10.13
C GLU A 284 8.51 -3.40 9.38
N VAL A 285 8.71 -2.45 8.46
CA VAL A 285 7.64 -1.95 7.60
C VAL A 285 7.12 -3.06 6.68
N ALA A 286 8.00 -3.86 6.06
CA ALA A 286 7.57 -4.97 5.22
C ALA A 286 6.74 -6.01 6.01
N ALA A 287 7.18 -6.34 7.23
CA ALA A 287 6.49 -7.25 8.13
C ALA A 287 5.10 -6.71 8.55
N ALA A 288 4.98 -5.41 8.82
CA ALA A 288 3.70 -4.79 9.16
C ALA A 288 2.65 -4.87 8.05
N TYR A 289 3.09 -4.96 6.78
CA TYR A 289 2.22 -5.16 5.63
C TYR A 289 2.19 -6.62 5.15
N HIS A 290 2.72 -7.56 5.94
CA HIS A 290 2.79 -9.00 5.62
C HIS A 290 3.52 -9.31 4.30
N VAL A 291 4.48 -8.47 3.91
CA VAL A 291 5.32 -8.67 2.73
C VAL A 291 6.70 -9.18 3.15
N PRO A 292 7.15 -10.35 2.65
CA PRO A 292 8.51 -10.80 2.86
C PRO A 292 9.55 -9.76 2.39
N PRO A 293 10.57 -9.42 3.20
CA PRO A 293 11.52 -8.34 2.90
C PRO A 293 12.34 -8.57 1.62
N GLU A 294 12.45 -9.81 1.16
CA GLU A 294 13.10 -10.17 -0.10
C GLU A 294 12.36 -9.62 -1.32
N LEU A 295 11.02 -9.55 -1.26
CA LEU A 295 10.18 -9.08 -2.36
C LEU A 295 10.36 -7.58 -2.62
N VAL A 296 10.74 -6.83 -1.59
CA VAL A 296 10.96 -5.38 -1.63
C VAL A 296 12.45 -5.02 -1.64
N GLY A 297 13.32 -6.00 -1.86
CA GLY A 297 14.78 -5.81 -2.01
C GLY A 297 15.50 -5.42 -0.71
N SER A 298 14.89 -5.64 0.45
CA SER A 298 15.49 -5.31 1.75
C SER A 298 16.40 -6.43 2.28
N ARG A 299 16.17 -7.68 1.82
CA ARG A 299 17.02 -8.85 2.07
C ARG A 299 17.33 -9.56 0.74
N GLU A 300 18.50 -10.17 0.63
CA GLU A 300 18.83 -11.04 -0.50
C GLU A 300 17.93 -12.29 -0.47
N GLY A 301 17.20 -12.53 -1.56
CA GLY A 301 16.30 -13.67 -1.68
C GLY A 301 16.96 -14.86 -2.38
N THR A 302 16.65 -16.07 -1.90
CA THR A 302 17.09 -17.35 -2.50
C THR A 302 16.00 -17.94 -3.39
N TYR A 303 15.33 -17.13 -4.21
CA TYR A 303 14.31 -17.64 -5.12
C TYR A 303 14.96 -18.29 -6.33
N SER A 304 15.27 -19.58 -6.21
CA SER A 304 15.84 -20.38 -7.31
C SER A 304 14.84 -20.69 -8.43
N ASN A 305 13.54 -20.49 -8.18
CA ASN A 305 12.45 -20.74 -9.14
C ASN A 305 11.44 -19.58 -9.17
N ILE A 306 11.26 -18.98 -10.35
CA ILE A 306 10.33 -17.86 -10.60
C ILE A 306 8.87 -18.26 -10.39
N ASP A 307 8.48 -19.50 -10.69
CA ASP A 307 7.10 -19.99 -10.53
C ASP A 307 6.73 -20.10 -9.03
N ALA A 308 7.63 -20.63 -8.21
CA ALA A 308 7.45 -20.68 -6.76
C ALA A 308 7.34 -19.27 -6.17
N PHE A 309 8.13 -18.32 -6.68
CA PHE A 309 8.04 -16.91 -6.30
C PHE A 309 6.68 -16.29 -6.65
N GLN A 310 6.18 -16.50 -7.88
CA GLN A 310 4.89 -15.97 -8.32
C GLN A 310 3.73 -16.54 -7.48
N LYS A 311 3.75 -17.84 -7.20
CA LYS A 311 2.75 -18.50 -6.34
C LYS A 311 2.77 -17.94 -4.92
N MET A 312 3.95 -17.73 -4.34
CA MET A 312 4.09 -17.13 -3.01
C MET A 312 3.58 -15.67 -2.99
N LEU A 313 3.93 -14.88 -4.01
CA LEU A 313 3.51 -13.47 -4.10
C LEU A 313 1.99 -13.34 -4.26
N TYR A 314 1.40 -13.96 -5.27
CA TYR A 314 -0.02 -13.79 -5.57
C TYR A 314 -0.94 -14.64 -4.69
N GLY A 315 -0.41 -15.67 -4.01
CA GLY A 315 -1.16 -16.56 -3.12
C GLY A 315 -1.21 -16.02 -1.70
N PRO A 316 -0.32 -16.45 -0.79
CA PRO A 316 -0.37 -16.06 0.62
C PRO A 316 -0.11 -14.56 0.87
N VAL A 317 0.74 -13.90 0.09
CA VAL A 317 1.11 -12.49 0.35
C VAL A 317 0.02 -11.52 -0.12
N LEU A 318 -0.47 -11.66 -1.36
CA LEU A 318 -1.46 -10.73 -1.92
C LEU A 318 -2.89 -11.28 -1.94
N GLY A 319 -3.10 -12.58 -1.72
CA GLY A 319 -4.40 -13.25 -1.82
C GLY A 319 -5.49 -12.61 -0.98
N HIS A 320 -5.15 -12.17 0.23
CA HIS A 320 -6.11 -11.52 1.12
C HIS A 320 -6.57 -10.15 0.61
N HIS A 321 -5.75 -9.43 -0.17
CA HIS A 321 -6.13 -8.17 -0.79
C HIS A 321 -7.13 -8.40 -1.93
N PHE A 322 -6.87 -9.40 -2.77
CA PHE A 322 -7.80 -9.78 -3.83
C PHE A 322 -9.15 -10.22 -3.26
N ALA A 323 -9.13 -11.17 -2.31
CA ALA A 323 -10.35 -11.71 -1.72
C ALA A 323 -11.21 -10.63 -1.03
N ARG A 324 -10.58 -9.72 -0.26
CA ARG A 324 -11.33 -8.66 0.45
C ARG A 324 -11.94 -7.64 -0.52
N ASN A 325 -11.24 -7.31 -1.61
CA ASN A 325 -11.79 -6.41 -2.64
C ASN A 325 -12.89 -7.09 -3.48
N GLU A 326 -12.71 -8.35 -3.89
CA GLU A 326 -13.74 -9.14 -4.58
C GLU A 326 -15.01 -9.23 -3.76
N GLN A 327 -14.88 -9.61 -2.49
CA GLN A 327 -16.02 -9.72 -1.59
C GLN A 327 -16.72 -8.37 -1.39
N ALA A 328 -15.97 -7.27 -1.27
CA ALA A 328 -16.57 -5.94 -1.17
C ALA A 328 -17.36 -5.57 -2.44
N ILE A 329 -16.81 -5.81 -3.63
CA ILE A 329 -17.49 -5.56 -4.91
C ILE A 329 -18.74 -6.44 -5.05
N ASN A 330 -18.62 -7.74 -4.76
CA ASN A 330 -19.71 -8.69 -4.90
C ASN A 330 -20.82 -8.49 -3.85
N ALA A 331 -20.49 -7.99 -2.66
CA ALA A 331 -21.47 -7.74 -1.62
C ALA A 331 -22.17 -6.38 -1.74
N GLN A 332 -21.48 -5.35 -2.25
CA GLN A 332 -21.98 -3.97 -2.23
C GLN A 332 -22.29 -3.39 -3.61
N LEU A 333 -21.60 -3.83 -4.67
CA LEU A 333 -21.79 -3.26 -6.00
C LEU A 333 -22.66 -4.13 -6.89
N VAL A 334 -22.34 -5.43 -6.96
CA VAL A 334 -23.03 -6.37 -7.87
C VAL A 334 -24.56 -6.32 -7.66
N PRO A 335 -25.10 -6.48 -6.44
CA PRO A 335 -26.55 -6.51 -6.23
C PRO A 335 -27.26 -5.21 -6.62
N ASP A 336 -26.56 -4.08 -6.56
CA ASP A 336 -27.12 -2.76 -6.85
C ASP A 336 -27.08 -2.39 -8.34
N VAL A 337 -26.28 -3.12 -9.15
CA VAL A 337 -26.09 -2.84 -10.59
C VAL A 337 -26.48 -3.99 -11.51
N THR A 338 -26.87 -5.14 -10.96
CA THR A 338 -27.40 -6.29 -11.71
C THR A 338 -28.84 -6.55 -11.32
N ASP A 339 -29.63 -7.08 -12.25
CA ASP A 339 -30.95 -7.61 -11.92
C ASP A 339 -30.79 -8.79 -10.94
N GLY A 340 -31.57 -8.82 -9.86
CA GLY A 340 -31.34 -9.70 -8.70
C GLY A 340 -31.35 -11.22 -8.97
N ASP A 341 -31.77 -11.64 -10.17
CA ASP A 341 -31.81 -13.04 -10.60
C ASP A 341 -30.61 -13.45 -11.50
N ASP A 342 -29.77 -12.51 -12.00
CA ASP A 342 -28.60 -12.87 -12.83
C ASP A 342 -27.45 -13.33 -11.92
N PRO A 343 -26.97 -14.58 -12.01
CA PRO A 343 -25.91 -15.11 -11.15
C PRO A 343 -24.51 -14.62 -11.59
N ILE A 344 -24.36 -13.31 -11.66
CA ILE A 344 -23.13 -12.60 -12.01
C ILE A 344 -22.28 -12.33 -10.78
N TYR A 345 -20.96 -12.40 -10.93
CA TYR A 345 -20.01 -11.98 -9.90
C TYR A 345 -18.69 -11.51 -10.52
N ALA A 346 -17.98 -10.65 -9.79
CA ALA A 346 -16.66 -10.13 -10.14
C ALA A 346 -15.55 -10.96 -9.49
N GLU A 347 -14.50 -11.27 -10.25
CA GLU A 347 -13.36 -12.09 -9.83
C GLU A 347 -12.06 -11.53 -10.42
N TYR A 348 -10.98 -11.47 -9.63
CA TYR A 348 -9.65 -11.17 -10.15
C TYR A 348 -9.13 -12.36 -10.96
N ALA A 349 -8.55 -12.08 -12.11
CA ALA A 349 -7.87 -13.08 -12.93
C ALA A 349 -6.48 -13.45 -12.35
N ILE A 350 -6.43 -13.88 -11.09
CA ILE A 350 -5.19 -14.19 -10.34
C ILE A 350 -4.44 -15.34 -11.02
N GLU A 351 -5.17 -16.33 -11.52
CA GLU A 351 -4.61 -17.48 -12.21
C GLU A 351 -3.61 -17.03 -13.26
N ALA A 352 -3.94 -15.98 -14.04
CA ALA A 352 -3.08 -15.45 -15.09
C ALA A 352 -1.68 -15.00 -14.63
N LYS A 353 -1.55 -14.60 -13.37
CA LYS A 353 -0.26 -14.22 -12.75
C LYS A 353 0.44 -15.38 -12.05
N MET A 354 -0.31 -16.39 -11.65
CA MET A 354 0.20 -17.64 -11.06
C MET A 354 0.55 -18.70 -12.10
N ARG A 355 0.20 -18.49 -13.37
CA ARG A 355 0.56 -19.40 -14.45
C ARG A 355 2.07 -19.44 -14.61
N GLY A 356 2.65 -20.63 -14.45
CA GLY A 356 4.00 -20.94 -14.90
C GLY A 356 4.12 -20.84 -16.43
N SER A 357 5.27 -21.25 -16.97
CA SER A 357 5.47 -21.20 -18.42
C SER A 357 4.38 -22.01 -19.15
N PHE A 358 3.94 -21.54 -20.33
CA PHE A 358 2.96 -22.28 -21.15
C PHE A 358 3.36 -23.74 -21.38
N LEU A 359 4.66 -24.03 -21.45
CA LEU A 359 5.20 -25.38 -21.58
C LEU A 359 4.93 -26.24 -20.33
N ASP A 360 5.06 -25.69 -19.13
CA ASP A 360 4.74 -26.42 -17.90
C ASP A 360 3.25 -26.71 -17.80
N GLN A 361 2.42 -25.77 -18.25
CA GLN A 361 0.96 -25.95 -18.28
C GLN A 361 0.53 -27.02 -19.28
N ALA A 362 1.12 -27.05 -20.48
CA ALA A 362 0.84 -28.07 -21.47
C ALA A 362 1.24 -29.47 -20.97
N LYS A 363 2.38 -29.60 -20.28
CA LYS A 363 2.84 -30.86 -19.66
C LYS A 363 1.89 -31.34 -18.57
N VAL A 364 1.44 -30.44 -17.68
CA VAL A 364 0.46 -30.78 -16.63
C VAL A 364 -0.87 -31.16 -17.28
N GLY A 365 -1.38 -30.34 -18.20
CA GLY A 365 -2.63 -30.61 -18.91
C GLY A 365 -2.63 -31.97 -19.62
N GLN A 366 -1.55 -32.31 -20.34
CA GLN A 366 -1.37 -33.63 -20.94
C GLN A 366 -1.39 -34.76 -19.91
N THR A 367 -0.79 -34.54 -18.74
CA THR A 367 -0.75 -35.56 -17.67
C THR A 367 -2.10 -35.75 -17.00
N VAL A 368 -2.83 -34.65 -16.72
CA VAL A 368 -4.05 -34.71 -15.92
C VAL A 368 -5.28 -35.03 -16.78
N VAL A 369 -5.33 -34.57 -18.03
CA VAL A 369 -6.38 -34.97 -19.00
C VAL A 369 -6.07 -36.32 -19.64
N GLY A 370 -4.79 -36.65 -19.86
CA GLY A 370 -4.38 -37.95 -20.40
C GLY A 370 -4.49 -39.10 -19.39
N ARG A 371 -4.74 -38.79 -18.11
CA ARG A 371 -5.16 -39.75 -17.09
C ARG A 371 -6.65 -39.52 -16.83
N PRO A 372 -7.44 -40.56 -16.50
CA PRO A 372 -8.87 -40.41 -16.21
C PRO A 372 -9.10 -39.78 -14.83
N THR A 373 -8.58 -38.57 -14.62
CA THR A 373 -8.68 -37.78 -13.38
C THR A 373 -9.48 -36.50 -13.59
N MET A 374 -9.46 -35.91 -14.80
CA MET A 374 -10.33 -34.79 -15.17
C MET A 374 -10.66 -34.80 -16.66
N THR A 375 -11.81 -34.24 -17.03
CA THR A 375 -12.23 -34.09 -18.43
C THR A 375 -11.52 -32.92 -19.10
N VAL A 376 -11.59 -32.86 -20.44
CA VAL A 376 -11.03 -31.74 -21.21
C VAL A 376 -11.72 -30.43 -20.82
N ASN A 377 -13.05 -30.46 -20.64
CA ASN A 377 -13.83 -29.27 -20.30
C ASN A 377 -13.60 -28.82 -18.86
N GLU A 378 -13.40 -29.73 -17.90
CA GLU A 378 -12.99 -29.37 -16.54
C GLU A 378 -11.62 -28.65 -16.51
N TRP A 379 -10.66 -29.13 -17.30
CA TRP A 379 -9.36 -28.45 -17.44
C TRP A 379 -9.50 -27.09 -18.13
N ARG A 380 -10.31 -26.99 -19.18
CA ARG A 380 -10.56 -25.73 -19.91
C ARG A 380 -11.27 -24.70 -19.05
N ALA A 381 -12.27 -25.09 -18.26
CA ALA A 381 -12.93 -24.22 -17.29
C ALA A 381 -11.93 -23.66 -16.28
N ARG A 382 -11.03 -24.49 -15.77
CA ARG A 382 -9.93 -24.07 -14.87
C ARG A 382 -8.89 -23.17 -15.53
N MET A 383 -8.79 -23.20 -16.86
CA MET A 383 -7.96 -22.29 -17.65
C MET A 383 -8.73 -21.05 -18.12
N ASN A 384 -9.97 -20.87 -17.67
CA ASN A 384 -10.86 -19.81 -18.14
C ASN A 384 -11.08 -19.84 -19.66
N MET A 385 -11.15 -21.04 -20.24
CA MET A 385 -11.44 -21.30 -21.64
C MET A 385 -12.84 -21.91 -21.77
N SER A 386 -13.58 -21.51 -22.80
CA SER A 386 -14.90 -22.08 -23.10
C SER A 386 -14.83 -23.59 -23.34
N ALA A 387 -15.87 -24.32 -22.94
CA ALA A 387 -16.03 -25.74 -23.23
C ALA A 387 -15.97 -26.02 -24.74
N VAL A 388 -15.58 -27.24 -25.10
CA VAL A 388 -15.60 -27.77 -26.47
C VAL A 388 -16.48 -29.00 -26.54
N ASP A 389 -17.09 -29.20 -27.71
CA ASP A 389 -17.90 -30.39 -27.96
C ASP A 389 -17.06 -31.67 -27.86
N GLY A 390 -17.60 -32.70 -27.21
CA GLY A 390 -16.89 -33.94 -26.87
C GLY A 390 -15.83 -33.81 -25.76
N GLY A 391 -15.75 -32.66 -25.07
CA GLY A 391 -14.78 -32.42 -23.99
C GLY A 391 -15.22 -32.88 -22.59
N ASP A 392 -16.46 -33.35 -22.43
CA ASP A 392 -17.05 -33.76 -21.14
C ASP A 392 -16.81 -35.24 -20.80
N GLU A 393 -16.16 -35.99 -21.69
CA GLU A 393 -15.79 -37.38 -21.45
C GLU A 393 -14.35 -37.48 -20.94
N LEU A 394 -14.09 -38.42 -20.02
CA LEU A 394 -12.73 -38.74 -19.59
C LEU A 394 -11.99 -39.42 -20.74
N ILE A 395 -10.86 -38.86 -21.14
CA ILE A 395 -9.99 -39.51 -22.11
C ILE A 395 -9.37 -40.75 -21.46
N VAL A 396 -9.79 -41.93 -21.90
CA VAL A 396 -9.16 -43.21 -21.50
C VAL A 396 -8.16 -43.60 -22.59
N PRO A 397 -6.85 -43.63 -22.32
CA PRO A 397 -5.88 -44.03 -23.33
C PRO A 397 -6.11 -45.50 -23.73
N MET A 398 -6.27 -45.78 -25.03
CA MET A 398 -6.49 -47.15 -25.55
C MET A 398 -5.42 -48.16 -25.10
N ASN A 399 -4.21 -47.70 -24.79
CA ASN A 399 -3.10 -48.55 -24.36
C ASN A 399 -3.28 -49.12 -22.95
N VAL A 400 -4.13 -48.52 -22.10
CA VAL A 400 -4.35 -48.98 -20.72
C VAL A 400 -5.31 -50.16 -20.67
N THR A 401 -6.16 -50.33 -21.68
CA THR A 401 -7.12 -51.45 -21.76
C THR A 401 -6.52 -52.72 -22.41
N VAL A 402 -5.46 -52.59 -23.22
CA VAL A 402 -4.91 -53.74 -23.99
C VAL A 402 -3.39 -53.92 -23.85
N GLY A 403 -2.63 -52.99 -23.26
CA GLY A 403 -1.17 -53.10 -23.25
C GLY A 403 -0.44 -52.24 -22.24
N GLY A 404 -0.65 -52.49 -20.93
CA GLY A 404 0.37 -52.38 -19.87
C GLY A 404 1.29 -51.14 -19.75
N GLN A 405 1.04 -50.03 -20.44
CA GLN A 405 1.81 -48.79 -20.35
C GLN A 405 0.95 -47.69 -19.75
N ALA A 406 1.37 -47.18 -18.60
CA ALA A 406 0.58 -46.30 -17.73
C ALA A 406 0.82 -44.79 -18.00
N SER A 407 1.64 -44.40 -18.98
CA SER A 407 1.84 -42.99 -19.32
C SER A 407 2.26 -42.76 -20.79
N PRO A 408 1.71 -41.75 -21.49
CA PRO A 408 2.15 -41.33 -22.84
C PRO A 408 3.61 -40.80 -22.88
N THR A 409 4.21 -40.53 -21.73
CA THR A 409 5.60 -40.07 -21.59
C THR A 409 6.61 -41.21 -21.51
N ASP A 410 6.18 -42.47 -21.40
CA ASP A 410 7.06 -43.62 -21.16
C ASP A 410 7.62 -44.24 -22.46
N VAL A 411 7.69 -43.49 -23.56
CA VAL A 411 8.31 -43.98 -24.79
C VAL A 411 9.83 -43.93 -24.62
N PRO A 412 10.55 -45.07 -24.55
CA PRO A 412 12.00 -45.05 -24.53
C PRO A 412 12.49 -44.46 -25.86
N GLY A 413 13.47 -43.56 -25.79
CA GLY A 413 14.09 -42.96 -26.97
C GLY A 413 14.49 -44.03 -27.99
N ARG A 414 14.12 -43.80 -29.25
CA ARG A 414 14.52 -44.61 -30.40
C ARG A 414 16.02 -44.90 -30.34
N PRO A 415 16.48 -46.16 -30.52
CA PRO A 415 17.90 -46.45 -30.61
C PRO A 415 18.50 -45.67 -31.78
N ALA A 416 19.71 -45.14 -31.62
CA ALA A 416 20.48 -44.62 -32.74
C ALA A 416 20.68 -45.78 -33.74
N ASP A 417 20.11 -45.64 -34.93
CA ASP A 417 20.39 -46.55 -36.04
C ASP A 417 21.81 -46.22 -36.52
N ASP A 418 22.73 -47.17 -36.37
CA ASP A 418 24.06 -47.18 -36.98
C ASP A 418 23.91 -47.29 -38.51
N GLU A 419 24.39 -46.27 -39.24
CA GLU A 419 24.95 -46.38 -40.61
C GLU A 419 25.98 -45.26 -40.86
#